data_AF-R7W2F7-F1
#
_entry.id   AF-R7W2F7-F1
#
_cell.length_a   1.000
_cell.length_b   1.000
_cell.length_c   1.000
_cell.angle_alpha   90.00
_cell.angle_beta   90.00
_cell.angle_gamma   90.00
#
_symmetry.space_group_name_H-M   'P 1'
#
loop_
_entity.id
_entity.type
_entity.pdbx_description
1 polymer ?
#
loop_
_entity_poly.entity_id
_entity_poly.type
_entity_poly.pdbx_seq_one_letter_code
_entity_poly.pdbx_strand_id
1 'polypeptide(L)'
;MENPMLAAVINNLPHLLDNPDLVQRVLDGARADLHLNGLHLAEAAAQLRDCLRAEGQVRTLPEPTEEQRIACAMVVDAGRASYRFFLKQHWLLGQLVGSLLVIRAAASARSRAHLLPGVLLAAVSAAVVVYVTTRGVVVPGFRSLVRFCVLTLHFLFAPDRPRARGRAG
;
A
#
# COMPACT_ATOMS: atom_id res chain seq x y z
N MET A 1 -12.07 -7.17 -14.83
CA MET A 1 -11.62 -5.87 -15.36
C MET A 1 -10.19 -5.66 -14.89
N GLU A 2 -9.24 -5.59 -15.82
CA GLU A 2 -7.84 -5.30 -15.49
C GLU A 2 -7.71 -3.84 -15.03
N ASN A 3 -6.87 -3.62 -14.00
CA ASN A 3 -6.61 -2.29 -13.49
C ASN A 3 -5.60 -1.59 -14.42
N PRO A 4 -5.98 -0.54 -15.16
CA PRO A 4 -5.10 0.09 -16.15
C PRO A 4 -3.89 0.77 -15.50
N MET A 5 -4.02 1.24 -14.26
CA MET A 5 -2.90 1.81 -13.50
C MET A 5 -1.90 0.72 -13.12
N LEU A 6 -2.39 -0.48 -12.79
CA LEU A 6 -1.55 -1.64 -12.53
C LEU A 6 -0.81 -2.08 -13.79
N ALA A 7 -1.44 -2.03 -14.96
CA ALA A 7 -0.80 -2.34 -16.23
C ALA A 7 0.41 -1.41 -16.50
N ALA A 8 0.26 -0.11 -16.23
CA ALA A 8 1.36 0.85 -16.35
C ALA A 8 2.53 0.54 -15.40
N VAL A 9 2.24 0.08 -14.17
CA VAL A 9 3.25 -0.36 -13.20
C VAL A 9 3.96 -1.63 -13.67
N ILE A 10 3.21 -2.62 -14.17
CA ILE A 10 3.76 -3.88 -14.68
C ILE A 10 4.69 -3.63 -15.88
N ASN A 11 4.30 -2.74 -16.79
CA ASN A 11 5.12 -2.39 -17.96
C ASN A 11 6.47 -1.73 -17.56
N ASN A 12 6.52 -1.05 -16.42
CA ASN A 12 7.72 -0.41 -15.90
C ASN A 12 8.41 -1.22 -14.78
N LEU A 13 7.99 -2.47 -14.57
CA LEU A 13 8.44 -3.30 -13.45
C LEU A 13 9.97 -3.46 -13.35
N PRO A 14 10.74 -3.68 -14.44
CA PRO A 14 12.20 -3.80 -14.34
C PRO A 14 12.86 -2.55 -13.76
N HIS A 15 12.47 -1.36 -14.25
CA HIS A 15 13.00 -0.08 -13.77
C HIS A 15 12.63 0.19 -12.31
N LEU A 16 11.43 -0.22 -11.89
CA LEU A 16 10.97 -0.11 -10.52
C LEU A 16 11.75 -1.06 -9.58
N LEU A 17 12.04 -2.29 -10.01
CA LEU A 17 12.80 -3.25 -9.21
C LEU A 17 14.26 -2.83 -8.98
N ASP A 18 14.84 -2.11 -9.93
CA ASP A 18 16.22 -1.62 -9.83
C ASP A 18 16.33 -0.31 -9.00
N ASN A 19 15.20 0.36 -8.71
CA ASN A 19 15.20 1.66 -8.04
C ASN A 19 14.13 1.75 -6.92
N PRO A 20 14.45 1.32 -5.69
CA PRO A 20 13.49 1.28 -4.57
C PRO A 20 12.97 2.68 -4.16
N ASP A 21 13.75 3.73 -4.39
CA ASP A 21 13.35 5.13 -4.14
C ASP A 21 12.30 5.62 -5.14
N LEU A 22 12.40 5.18 -6.40
CA LEU A 22 11.37 5.44 -7.40
C LEU A 22 10.06 4.76 -7.01
N VAL A 23 10.11 3.50 -6.58
CA VAL A 23 8.92 2.77 -6.10
C VAL A 23 8.28 3.50 -4.92
N GLN A 24 9.09 4.03 -3.99
CA GLN A 24 8.58 4.78 -2.85
C GLN A 24 7.81 6.03 -3.27
N ARG A 25 8.35 6.81 -4.22
CA ARG A 25 7.69 8.02 -4.72
C ARG A 25 6.36 7.70 -5.39
N VAL A 26 6.31 6.65 -6.20
CA VAL A 26 5.08 6.21 -6.87
C VAL A 26 4.05 5.71 -5.85
N LEU A 27 4.50 4.97 -4.82
CA LEU A 27 3.67 4.51 -3.73
C LEU A 27 3.07 5.66 -2.91
N ASP A 28 3.86 6.69 -2.61
CA ASP A 28 3.38 7.84 -1.84
C ASP A 28 2.38 8.68 -2.64
N GLY A 29 2.60 8.84 -3.95
CA GLY A 29 1.60 9.43 -4.85
C GLY A 29 0.29 8.63 -4.88
N ALA A 30 0.37 7.31 -5.08
CA ALA A 30 -0.82 6.44 -5.09
C ALA A 30 -1.58 6.45 -3.76
N ARG A 31 -0.88 6.60 -2.62
CA ARG A 31 -1.50 6.76 -1.29
C ARG A 31 -2.21 8.10 -1.15
N ALA A 32 -1.61 9.18 -1.65
CA ALA A 32 -2.25 10.49 -1.66
C ALA A 32 -3.52 10.46 -2.51
N ASP A 33 -3.47 9.86 -3.70
CA ASP A 33 -4.64 9.69 -4.57
C ASP A 33 -5.73 8.83 -3.91
N LEU A 34 -5.34 7.72 -3.26
CA LEU A 34 -6.26 6.87 -2.52
C LEU A 34 -6.96 7.65 -1.39
N HIS A 35 -6.22 8.48 -0.66
CA HIS A 35 -6.75 9.32 0.40
C HIS A 35 -7.74 10.36 -0.14
N LEU A 36 -7.36 11.11 -1.18
CA LEU A 36 -8.23 12.09 -1.84
C LEU A 36 -9.50 11.43 -2.37
N ASN A 37 -9.39 10.28 -3.04
CA ASN A 37 -10.56 9.54 -3.50
C ASN A 37 -11.42 9.02 -2.34
N GLY A 38 -10.83 8.71 -1.19
CA GLY A 38 -11.56 8.40 0.03
C GLY A 38 -12.41 9.57 0.54
N LEU A 39 -11.89 10.79 0.46
CA LEU A 39 -12.65 12.00 0.80
C LEU A 39 -13.82 12.22 -0.16
N HIS A 40 -13.60 12.11 -1.47
CA HIS A 40 -14.66 12.21 -2.47
C HIS A 40 -15.72 11.10 -2.34
N LEU A 41 -15.30 9.89 -1.99
CA LEU A 41 -16.23 8.79 -1.70
C LEU A 41 -17.13 9.10 -0.49
N ALA A 42 -16.55 9.66 0.58
CA ALA A 42 -17.31 10.05 1.77
C ALA A 42 -18.29 11.19 1.45
N GLU A 43 -17.86 12.18 0.66
CA GLU A 43 -18.71 13.27 0.19
C GLU A 43 -19.87 12.76 -0.69
N ALA A 44 -19.58 11.90 -1.67
CA ALA A 44 -20.60 11.28 -2.51
C ALA A 44 -21.58 10.41 -1.71
N ALA A 45 -21.10 9.73 -0.65
CA ALA A 45 -21.96 8.97 0.26
C ALA A 45 -22.90 9.87 1.06
N ALA A 46 -22.42 11.03 1.53
CA ALA A 46 -23.23 12.02 2.21
C ALA A 46 -24.30 12.62 1.28
N GLN A 47 -23.91 13.05 0.08
CA GLN A 47 -24.82 13.58 -0.94
C GLN A 47 -25.90 12.56 -1.33
N LEU A 48 -25.52 11.29 -1.54
CA LEU A 48 -26.47 10.22 -1.83
C LEU A 48 -27.45 10.01 -0.66
N ARG A 49 -26.98 10.07 0.59
CA ARG A 49 -27.85 9.95 1.77
C ARG A 49 -28.88 11.08 1.80
N ASP A 50 -28.47 12.31 1.48
CA ASP A 50 -29.38 13.46 1.45
C ASP A 50 -30.39 13.35 0.31
N CYS A 51 -29.95 12.89 -0.87
CA CYS A 51 -30.86 12.59 -1.99
C CYS A 51 -31.89 11.53 -1.63
N LEU A 52 -31.49 10.44 -0.98
CA LEU A 52 -32.39 9.37 -0.53
C LEU A 52 -33.36 9.87 0.56
N ARG A 53 -32.91 10.77 1.44
CA ARG A 53 -33.79 11.40 2.43
C ARG A 53 -34.85 12.26 1.76
N ALA A 54 -34.45 13.08 0.77
CA ALA A 54 -35.36 13.90 -0.03
C ALA A 54 -36.35 13.03 -0.82
N GLU A 55 -35.89 11.92 -1.41
CA GLU A 55 -36.76 10.94 -2.07
C GLU A 55 -37.81 10.37 -1.11
N GLY A 56 -37.40 10.03 0.11
CA GLY A 56 -38.32 9.60 1.16
C GLY A 56 -39.40 10.64 1.45
N GLN A 57 -39.02 11.93 1.51
CA GLN A 57 -39.98 13.02 1.70
C GLN A 57 -40.95 13.17 0.52
N VAL A 58 -40.45 13.13 -0.72
CA VAL A 58 -41.28 13.19 -1.95
C VAL A 58 -42.32 12.08 -1.98
N ARG A 59 -41.95 10.86 -1.56
CA ARG A 59 -42.89 9.72 -1.48
C ARG A 59 -43.99 9.89 -0.44
N THR A 60 -43.77 10.73 0.59
CA THR A 60 -44.77 11.01 1.62
C THR A 60 -45.68 12.19 1.29
N LEU A 61 -45.45 12.91 0.19
CA LEU A 61 -46.38 13.95 -0.25
C LEU A 61 -47.72 13.33 -0.72
N PRO A 62 -48.86 14.00 -0.45
CA PRO A 62 -50.18 13.47 -0.76
C PRO A 62 -50.42 13.31 -2.28
N GLU A 63 -49.84 14.15 -3.14
CA GLU A 63 -49.81 13.96 -4.60
C GLU A 63 -48.57 14.62 -5.23
N PRO A 64 -47.41 13.94 -5.28
CA PRO A 64 -46.24 14.48 -5.96
C PRO A 64 -46.46 14.44 -7.48
N THR A 65 -46.19 15.56 -8.16
CA THR A 65 -46.29 15.67 -9.63
C THR A 65 -45.34 14.68 -10.30
N GLU A 66 -45.72 14.16 -11.47
CA GLU A 66 -44.87 13.22 -12.23
C GLU A 66 -43.49 13.81 -12.53
N GLU A 67 -43.42 15.09 -12.87
CA GLU A 67 -42.15 15.82 -13.05
C GLU A 67 -41.27 15.80 -11.78
N GLN A 68 -41.86 15.95 -10.59
CA GLN A 68 -41.12 15.90 -9.32
C GLN A 68 -40.62 14.49 -9.03
N ARG A 69 -41.40 13.45 -9.35
CA ARG A 69 -41.00 12.05 -9.20
C ARG A 69 -39.83 11.72 -10.12
N ILE A 70 -39.91 12.10 -11.39
CA ILE A 70 -38.86 11.89 -12.40
C ILE A 70 -37.60 12.66 -12.01
N ALA A 71 -37.72 13.94 -11.65
CA ALA A 71 -36.57 14.75 -11.24
C ALA A 71 -35.87 14.16 -10.00
N CYS A 72 -36.65 13.71 -9.00
CA CYS A 72 -36.09 13.08 -7.81
C CYS A 72 -35.38 11.75 -8.14
N ALA A 73 -35.97 10.91 -9.00
CA ALA A 73 -35.35 9.66 -9.42
C ALA A 73 -34.02 9.90 -10.15
N MET A 74 -33.98 10.88 -11.06
CA MET A 74 -32.76 11.26 -11.79
C MET A 74 -31.64 11.71 -10.85
N VAL A 75 -31.95 12.50 -9.83
CA VAL A 75 -30.97 12.97 -8.84
C VAL A 75 -30.44 11.81 -8.00
N VAL A 76 -31.31 10.91 -7.55
CA VAL A 76 -30.91 9.71 -6.79
C VAL A 76 -30.02 8.79 -7.63
N ASP A 77 -30.37 8.57 -8.90
CA ASP A 77 -29.57 7.73 -9.80
C ASP A 77 -28.21 8.35 -10.12
N ALA A 78 -28.15 9.67 -10.34
CA ALA A 78 -26.88 10.38 -10.49
C ALA A 78 -26.00 10.28 -9.24
N GLY A 79 -26.60 10.40 -8.04
CA GLY A 79 -25.91 10.20 -6.77
C GLY A 79 -25.37 8.78 -6.61
N ARG A 80 -26.17 7.77 -6.96
CA ARG A 80 -25.74 6.35 -6.93
C ARG A 80 -24.61 6.09 -7.92
N ALA A 81 -24.68 6.67 -9.12
CA ALA A 81 -23.64 6.54 -10.14
C ALA A 81 -22.31 7.14 -9.66
N SER A 82 -22.35 8.35 -9.10
CA SER A 82 -21.18 9.03 -8.54
C SER A 82 -20.55 8.24 -7.38
N TYR A 83 -21.37 7.76 -6.44
CA TYR A 83 -20.89 6.91 -5.34
C TYR A 83 -20.22 5.63 -5.85
N ARG A 84 -20.84 4.92 -6.81
CA ARG A 84 -20.25 3.70 -7.40
C ARG A 84 -18.95 3.99 -8.15
N PHE A 85 -18.86 5.13 -8.83
CA PHE A 85 -17.65 5.55 -9.53
C PHE A 85 -16.49 5.72 -8.54
N PHE A 86 -16.66 6.53 -7.50
CA PHE A 86 -15.62 6.74 -6.49
C PHE A 86 -15.29 5.46 -5.72
N LEU A 87 -16.27 4.61 -5.45
CA LEU A 87 -16.04 3.32 -4.79
C LEU A 87 -15.16 2.42 -5.64
N LYS A 88 -15.45 2.32 -6.94
CA LYS A 88 -14.64 1.55 -7.89
C LYS A 88 -13.23 2.10 -7.99
N GLN A 89 -13.07 3.41 -8.09
CA GLN A 89 -11.76 4.05 -8.14
C GLN A 89 -10.97 3.84 -6.84
N HIS A 90 -11.63 3.85 -5.69
CA HIS A 90 -11.00 3.57 -4.39
C HIS A 90 -10.42 2.15 -4.36
N TRP A 91 -11.20 1.16 -4.84
CA TRP A 91 -10.73 -0.22 -4.95
C TRP A 91 -9.54 -0.38 -5.90
N LEU A 92 -9.58 0.27 -7.07
CA LEU A 92 -8.47 0.22 -8.03
C LEU A 92 -7.19 0.85 -7.47
N LEU A 93 -7.31 1.98 -6.77
CA LEU A 93 -6.18 2.62 -6.09
C LEU A 93 -5.65 1.76 -4.93
N GLY A 94 -6.54 1.09 -4.18
CA GLY A 94 -6.15 0.15 -3.14
C GLY A 94 -5.34 -1.03 -3.68
N GLN A 95 -5.78 -1.60 -4.81
CA GLN A 95 -5.02 -2.64 -5.52
C GLN A 95 -3.65 -2.14 -6.00
N LEU A 96 -3.60 -0.93 -6.56
CA LEU A 96 -2.35 -0.30 -6.99
C LEU A 96 -1.37 -0.14 -5.82
N VAL A 97 -1.80 0.46 -4.71
CA VAL A 97 -1.00 0.62 -3.49
C VAL A 97 -0.51 -0.73 -2.98
N GLY A 98 -1.39 -1.74 -2.91
CA GLY A 98 -1.01 -3.10 -2.51
C GLY A 98 0.07 -3.71 -3.40
N SER A 99 -0.07 -3.57 -4.73
CA SER A 99 0.92 -4.08 -5.68
C SER A 99 2.28 -3.36 -5.57
N LEU A 100 2.28 -2.04 -5.40
CA LEU A 100 3.49 -1.24 -5.24
C LEU A 100 4.23 -1.58 -3.94
N LEU A 101 3.51 -1.95 -2.87
CA LEU A 101 4.13 -2.46 -1.65
C LEU A 101 4.88 -3.77 -1.88
N VAL A 102 4.29 -4.69 -2.65
CA VAL A 102 4.95 -5.96 -3.01
C VAL A 102 6.17 -5.70 -3.89
N ILE A 103 6.06 -4.80 -4.88
CA ILE A 103 7.18 -4.41 -5.75
C ILE A 103 8.29 -3.75 -4.93
N ARG A 104 7.95 -2.87 -3.97
CA ARG A 104 8.91 -2.24 -3.07
C ARG A 104 9.64 -3.28 -2.24
N ALA A 105 8.93 -4.27 -1.71
CA ALA A 105 9.51 -5.38 -0.97
C ALA A 105 10.50 -6.17 -1.84
N ALA A 106 10.11 -6.48 -3.08
CA ALA A 106 10.96 -7.19 -4.03
C ALA A 106 12.20 -6.36 -4.43
N ALA A 107 12.03 -5.06 -4.70
CA ALA A 107 13.12 -4.14 -5.04
C ALA A 107 14.12 -3.99 -3.87
N SER A 108 13.61 -3.90 -2.64
CA SER A 108 14.44 -3.83 -1.42
C SER A 108 15.21 -5.13 -1.21
N ALA A 109 14.55 -6.28 -1.41
CA ALA A 109 15.19 -7.58 -1.34
C ALA A 109 16.28 -7.75 -2.40
N ARG A 110 16.01 -7.35 -3.65
CA ARG A 110 16.95 -7.42 -4.77
C ARG A 110 18.15 -6.49 -4.56
N SER A 111 17.90 -5.23 -4.22
CA SER A 111 18.97 -4.25 -3.98
C SER A 111 19.88 -4.67 -2.82
N ARG A 112 19.34 -5.33 -1.78
CA ARG A 112 20.12 -5.81 -0.62
C ARG A 112 20.54 -7.28 -0.73
N ALA A 113 20.25 -7.96 -1.84
CA ALA A 113 20.58 -9.37 -2.04
C ALA A 113 22.10 -9.62 -1.99
N HIS A 114 22.90 -8.67 -2.46
CA HIS A 114 24.36 -8.72 -2.40
C HIS A 114 24.92 -8.64 -0.97
N LEU A 115 24.11 -8.23 0.01
CA LEU A 115 24.50 -8.19 1.43
C LEU A 115 24.20 -9.53 2.14
N LEU A 116 23.36 -10.39 1.56
CA LEU A 116 23.01 -11.69 2.15
C LEU A 116 24.25 -12.58 2.40
N PRO A 117 25.23 -12.69 1.48
CA PRO A 117 26.45 -13.44 1.76
C PRO A 117 27.23 -12.89 2.95
N GLY A 118 27.36 -11.56 3.07
CA GLY A 118 28.08 -10.92 4.17
C GLY A 118 27.37 -11.09 5.52
N VAL A 119 26.03 -10.97 5.55
CA VAL A 119 25.23 -11.20 6.76
C VAL A 119 25.29 -12.65 7.21
N LEU A 120 25.21 -13.61 6.27
CA LEU A 120 25.37 -15.03 6.58
C LEU A 120 26.79 -15.32 7.08
N LEU A 121 27.82 -14.73 6.49
CA LEU A 121 29.20 -14.91 6.92
C LEU A 121 29.45 -14.33 8.32
N ALA A 122 28.87 -13.17 8.63
CA ALA A 122 28.89 -12.59 9.97
C ALA A 122 28.10 -13.44 10.99
N ALA A 123 27.00 -14.06 10.56
CA ALA A 123 26.22 -14.98 11.39
C ALA A 123 27.00 -16.24 11.74
N VAL A 124 27.62 -16.84 10.72
CA VAL A 124 28.46 -18.03 10.87
C VAL A 124 29.67 -17.71 11.73
N SER A 125 30.34 -16.59 11.52
CA SER A 125 31.50 -16.21 12.33
C SER A 125 31.12 -15.96 13.80
N ALA A 126 30.01 -15.26 14.06
CA ALA A 126 29.50 -15.07 15.42
C ALA A 126 29.13 -16.41 16.08
N ALA A 127 28.49 -17.32 15.35
CA ALA A 127 28.16 -18.66 15.84
C ALA A 127 29.41 -19.49 16.17
N VAL A 128 30.45 -19.43 15.32
CA VAL A 128 31.75 -20.08 15.56
C VAL A 128 32.43 -19.49 16.80
N VAL A 129 32.44 -18.17 16.97
CA VAL A 129 33.00 -17.52 18.16
C VAL A 129 32.28 -17.95 19.42
N VAL A 130 30.95 -18.02 19.42
CA VAL A 130 30.17 -18.49 20.57
C VAL A 130 30.44 -19.97 20.86
N TYR A 131 30.53 -20.81 19.83
CA TYR A 131 30.86 -22.23 20.00
C TYR A 131 32.26 -22.44 20.60
N VAL A 132 33.26 -21.72 20.10
CA VAL A 132 34.65 -21.79 20.59
C VAL A 132 34.76 -21.27 22.02
N THR A 133 34.16 -20.11 22.32
CA THR A 133 34.20 -19.50 23.65
C THR A 133 33.47 -20.33 24.70
N THR A 134 32.44 -21.08 24.32
CA THR A 134 31.73 -22.02 25.20
C THR A 134 32.33 -23.43 25.22
N ARG A 135 33.49 -23.66 24.58
CA ARG A 135 34.15 -24.98 24.47
C ARG A 135 33.21 -26.08 23.96
N GLY A 136 32.31 -25.73 23.04
CA GLY A 136 31.38 -26.67 22.43
C GLY A 136 30.15 -27.05 23.26
N VAL A 137 29.90 -26.39 24.40
CA VAL A 137 28.74 -26.67 25.26
C VAL A 137 27.44 -26.10 24.68
N VAL A 138 27.51 -24.98 23.93
CA VAL A 138 26.32 -24.31 23.38
C VAL A 138 26.33 -24.38 21.86
N VAL A 139 25.39 -25.16 21.30
CA VAL A 139 25.06 -25.16 19.87
C VAL A 139 23.95 -24.11 19.65
N PRO A 140 24.06 -23.20 18.66
CA PRO A 140 23.00 -22.23 18.39
C PRO A 140 21.72 -22.97 17.97
N GLY A 141 20.76 -23.10 18.89
CA GLY A 141 19.48 -23.74 18.60
C GLY A 141 18.61 -22.92 17.64
N PHE A 142 17.54 -23.54 17.13
CA PHE A 142 16.56 -22.98 16.18
C PHE A 142 16.10 -21.55 16.52
N ARG A 143 16.04 -21.20 17.82
CA ARG A 143 15.70 -19.87 18.33
C ARG A 143 16.71 -18.78 17.94
N SER A 144 18.00 -19.12 17.81
CA SER A 144 19.04 -18.23 17.29
C SER A 144 18.88 -17.99 15.78
N LEU A 145 18.44 -19.01 15.05
CA LEU A 145 18.20 -18.96 13.61
C LEU A 145 16.96 -18.11 13.30
N VAL A 146 15.88 -18.26 14.08
CA VAL A 146 14.70 -17.37 14.01
C VAL A 146 15.09 -15.91 14.31
N ARG A 147 15.93 -15.68 15.33
CA ARG A 147 16.41 -14.32 15.64
C ARG A 147 17.26 -13.74 14.51
N PHE A 148 18.08 -14.56 13.86
CA PHE A 148 18.81 -14.18 12.66
C PHE A 148 17.87 -13.87 11.51
N CYS A 149 16.91 -14.73 11.18
CA CYS A 149 15.90 -14.45 10.15
C CYS A 149 15.17 -13.13 10.41
N VAL A 150 14.75 -12.88 11.65
CA VAL A 150 14.08 -11.63 12.04
C VAL A 150 15.01 -10.43 11.87
N LEU A 151 16.28 -10.53 12.26
CA LEU A 151 17.27 -9.46 12.06
C LEU A 151 17.55 -9.23 10.58
N THR A 152 17.68 -10.28 9.77
CA THR A 152 17.90 -10.18 8.32
C THR A 152 16.69 -9.55 7.65
N LEU A 153 15.46 -9.97 8.00
CA LEU A 153 14.22 -9.33 7.54
C LEU A 153 14.19 -7.86 7.97
N HIS A 154 14.49 -7.55 9.22
CA HIS A 154 14.52 -6.17 9.68
C HIS A 154 15.57 -5.33 8.94
N PHE A 155 16.75 -5.87 8.65
CA PHE A 155 17.79 -5.19 7.90
C PHE A 155 17.46 -5.05 6.41
N LEU A 156 16.73 -6.00 5.83
CA LEU A 156 16.29 -5.96 4.43
C LEU A 156 15.14 -4.96 4.22
N PHE A 157 14.30 -4.78 5.25
CA PHE A 157 13.09 -3.95 5.20
C PHE A 157 13.19 -2.63 5.99
N ALA A 158 14.26 -2.40 6.75
CA ALA A 158 14.45 -1.16 7.48
C ALA A 158 14.55 0.02 6.50
N PRO A 159 13.83 1.13 6.76
CA PRO A 159 13.93 2.34 5.94
C PRO A 159 15.37 2.84 5.97
N ASP A 160 15.90 3.21 4.80
CA ASP A 160 17.23 3.82 4.71
C ASP A 160 17.24 5.06 5.60
N ARG A 161 18.08 5.03 6.65
CA ARG A 161 18.31 6.24 7.44
C ARG A 161 18.94 7.26 6.49
N PRO A 162 18.47 8.52 6.48
CA PRO A 162 19.07 9.55 5.66
C PRO A 162 20.55 9.61 5.99
N ARG A 163 21.40 9.38 4.97
CA ARG A 163 22.84 9.55 5.08
C ARG A 163 23.06 10.95 5.64
N ALA A 164 23.62 11.01 6.85
CA ALA A 164 24.03 12.27 7.44
C ALA A 164 24.93 12.97 6.42
N ARG A 165 24.43 14.08 5.86
CA ARG A 165 25.23 15.00 5.04
C ARG A 165 26.44 15.37 5.89
N GLY A 166 27.62 14.90 5.47
CA GLY A 166 28.88 15.33 6.04
C GLY A 166 28.91 16.85 6.04
N ARG A 167 29.13 17.41 7.23
CA ARG A 167 29.44 18.83 7.40
C ARG A 167 30.64 19.16 6.53
N ALA A 168 30.49 20.20 5.74
CA ALA A 168 31.59 20.95 5.17
C ALA A 168 32.57 21.35 6.29
N GLY A 169 33.85 21.14 6.03
CA GLY A 169 34.99 21.76 6.69
C GLY A 169 35.94 22.22 5.60
#